data_AF-A0AAD7Y861-F1
#
_entry.id   AF-A0AAD7Y861-F1
#
_cell.length_a   1.000
_cell.length_b   1.000
_cell.length_c   1.000
_cell.angle_alpha   90.00
_cell.angle_beta   90.00
_cell.angle_gamma   90.00
#
_symmetry.space_group_name_H-M   'P 1'
#
loop_
_entity.id
_entity.type
_entity.pdbx_description
1 polymer ?
#
loop_
_entity_poly.entity_id
_entity_poly.type
_entity_poly.pdbx_seq_one_letter_code
_entity_poly.pdbx_strand_id
1 'polypeptide(L)'
;MCHEHCLNGGVCSLNEEDEPFCECTAGYDGQRCEVALCKDHCGGTEGGTKLSCDANNSGEREVNACHQYCLNDGVCSLNENSEPVCQCPADYAGARCDVPAFLIKCFLYIYKNLSPVTLSKAAQATCASPDALGIPDL
;
A
#
# COMPACT_ATOMS: atom_id res chain seq x y z
N MET A 1 36.93 -17.94 6.53
CA MET A 1 36.22 -16.80 5.92
C MET A 1 34.71 -17.02 5.78
N CYS A 2 34.20 -18.25 5.69
CA CYS A 2 32.74 -18.55 5.76
C CYS A 2 32.22 -19.01 7.15
N HIS A 3 33.05 -18.99 8.18
CA HIS A 3 32.60 -19.44 9.50
C HIS A 3 31.61 -18.43 10.09
N GLU A 4 30.35 -18.84 10.23
CA GLU A 4 29.25 -18.05 10.81
C GLU A 4 28.95 -16.72 10.08
N HIS A 5 29.38 -16.59 8.83
CA HIS A 5 29.11 -15.38 8.06
C HIS A 5 27.64 -15.28 7.68
N CYS A 6 27.04 -16.34 7.14
CA CYS A 6 25.62 -16.37 6.80
C CYS A 6 24.78 -16.78 8.01
N LEU A 7 23.68 -16.08 8.25
CA LEU A 7 22.75 -16.31 9.34
C LEU A 7 21.52 -17.10 8.86
N ASN A 8 20.70 -17.53 9.81
CA ASN A 8 19.38 -18.12 9.57
C ASN A 8 19.35 -19.33 8.59
N GLY A 9 20.46 -20.07 8.49
CA GLY A 9 20.56 -21.24 7.62
C GLY A 9 21.04 -20.94 6.20
N GLY A 10 21.43 -19.70 5.90
CA GLY A 10 22.01 -19.32 4.61
C GLY A 10 23.30 -20.07 4.28
N VAL A 11 23.50 -20.37 3.00
CA VAL A 11 24.67 -21.07 2.48
C VAL A 11 25.75 -20.06 2.10
N CYS A 12 26.97 -20.24 2.63
CA CYS A 12 28.10 -19.37 2.32
C CYS A 12 28.92 -19.90 1.16
N SER A 13 29.17 -19.05 0.17
CA SER A 13 30.06 -19.29 -0.98
C SER A 13 31.04 -18.14 -1.15
N LEU A 14 32.21 -18.39 -1.76
CA LEU A 14 33.19 -17.33 -2.08
C LEU A 14 33.06 -16.96 -3.56
N ASN A 15 33.16 -15.67 -3.89
CA ASN A 15 33.24 -15.20 -5.28
C ASN A 15 34.67 -15.33 -5.84
N GLU A 16 34.87 -14.89 -7.10
CA GLU A 16 36.18 -14.95 -7.76
C GLU A 16 37.27 -14.07 -7.10
N GLU A 17 36.87 -13.16 -6.21
CA GLU A 17 37.74 -12.26 -5.44
C GLU A 17 37.94 -12.74 -3.98
N ASP A 18 37.60 -14.00 -3.67
CA ASP A 18 37.63 -14.60 -2.32
C ASP A 18 36.71 -13.91 -1.30
N GLU A 19 35.72 -13.13 -1.74
CA GLU A 19 34.75 -12.49 -0.85
C GLU A 19 33.56 -13.40 -0.55
N PRO A 20 33.11 -13.47 0.72
CA PRO A 20 31.97 -14.30 1.10
C PRO A 20 30.64 -13.68 0.64
N PHE A 21 29.84 -14.52 0.00
CA PHE A 21 28.48 -14.24 -0.41
C PHE A 21 27.53 -15.27 0.19
N CYS A 22 26.36 -14.82 0.63
CA CYS A 22 25.35 -15.65 1.28
C CYS A 22 24.15 -15.89 0.37
N GLU A 23 23.84 -17.16 0.12
CA GLU A 23 22.58 -17.58 -0.49
C GLU A 23 21.57 -17.86 0.63
N CYS A 24 20.54 -17.03 0.73
CA CYS A 24 19.60 -17.07 1.84
C CYS A 24 18.50 -18.12 1.66
N THR A 25 18.17 -18.82 2.74
CA THR A 25 17.03 -19.73 2.79
C THR A 25 15.71 -18.96 2.73
N ALA A 26 14.66 -19.61 2.24
CA ALA A 26 13.33 -19.02 2.12
C ALA A 26 12.86 -18.31 3.39
N GLY A 27 12.37 -17.07 3.24
CA GLY A 27 11.92 -16.22 4.34
C GLY A 27 12.99 -15.34 4.98
N TYR A 28 14.24 -15.40 4.49
CA TYR A 28 15.34 -14.54 4.93
C TYR A 28 16.03 -13.84 3.77
N ASP A 29 16.54 -12.64 4.01
CA ASP A 29 17.21 -11.77 3.04
C ASP A 29 18.29 -10.92 3.74
N GLY A 30 19.00 -10.09 2.98
CA GLY A 30 20.12 -9.27 3.45
C GLY A 30 21.47 -9.91 3.13
N GLN A 31 22.54 -9.13 3.28
CA GLN A 31 23.89 -9.55 2.89
C GLN A 31 24.35 -10.82 3.62
N ARG A 32 23.84 -11.03 4.83
CA ARG A 32 24.13 -12.17 5.69
C ARG A 32 22.87 -12.93 6.06
N CYS A 33 21.77 -12.77 5.32
CA CYS A 33 20.48 -13.40 5.61
C CYS A 33 19.88 -13.00 6.97
N GLU A 34 20.21 -11.81 7.47
CA GLU A 34 19.79 -11.27 8.77
C GLU A 34 18.35 -10.73 8.79
N VAL A 35 17.78 -10.43 7.62
CA VAL A 35 16.46 -9.84 7.48
C VAL A 35 15.43 -10.94 7.36
N ALA A 36 14.61 -11.15 8.38
CA ALA A 36 13.46 -12.05 8.30
C ALA A 36 12.33 -11.38 7.52
N LEU A 37 12.08 -11.84 6.29
CA LEU A 37 11.03 -11.30 5.41
C LEU A 37 9.62 -11.58 5.96
N CYS A 38 9.48 -12.59 6.82
CA CYS A 38 8.20 -12.99 7.41
C CYS A 38 7.89 -12.33 8.78
N LYS A 39 8.70 -11.36 9.24
CA LYS A 39 8.57 -10.83 10.60
C LYS A 39 7.38 -9.90 10.79
N ASP A 40 6.89 -9.24 9.73
CA ASP A 40 5.82 -8.24 9.84
C ASP A 40 4.46 -8.72 9.28
N HIS A 41 4.39 -9.87 8.59
CA HIS A 41 3.15 -10.36 7.97
C HIS A 41 2.83 -11.85 8.20
N CYS A 42 3.49 -12.52 9.14
CA CYS A 42 3.02 -13.81 9.67
C CYS A 42 2.39 -13.68 11.07
N GLY A 43 1.57 -12.66 11.27
CA GLY A 43 0.68 -12.53 12.43
C GLY A 43 -0.75 -12.87 12.03
N GLY A 44 -1.17 -14.13 12.20
CA GLY A 44 -2.56 -14.51 11.99
C GLY A 44 -3.43 -14.15 13.19
N THR A 45 -4.68 -13.75 12.95
CA THR A 45 -5.88 -14.19 13.69
C THR A 45 -7.14 -14.00 12.84
N GLU A 46 -7.94 -15.08 12.75
CA GLU A 46 -9.35 -15.17 12.32
C GLU A 46 -9.67 -14.92 10.83
N GLY A 47 -9.43 -15.95 10.00
CA GLY A 47 -10.23 -16.19 8.78
C GLY A 47 -9.58 -15.83 7.44
N GLY A 48 -8.64 -16.63 6.96
CA GLY A 48 -8.19 -16.51 5.56
C GLY A 48 -6.90 -17.25 5.25
N THR A 49 -7.05 -18.44 4.65
CA THR A 49 -6.09 -19.11 3.76
C THR A 49 -4.61 -19.17 4.16
N LYS A 50 -4.22 -20.37 4.60
CA LYS A 50 -2.88 -20.97 4.54
C LYS A 50 -1.97 -20.34 3.47
N LEU A 51 -0.98 -19.55 3.88
CA LEU A 51 0.18 -19.27 3.03
C LEU A 51 1.12 -20.48 3.12
N SER A 52 1.14 -21.27 2.07
CA SER A 52 2.14 -22.32 1.85
C SER A 52 3.38 -21.64 1.28
N CYS A 53 4.47 -21.60 2.05
CA CYS A 53 5.76 -21.16 1.56
C CYS A 53 6.39 -22.33 0.80
N ASP A 54 5.89 -22.60 -0.41
CA ASP A 54 6.48 -23.63 -1.27
C ASP A 54 7.74 -23.08 -1.95
N ALA A 55 8.88 -23.50 -1.42
CA ALA A 55 10.18 -23.41 -2.04
C ALA A 55 10.16 -24.23 -3.35
N ASN A 56 9.77 -23.59 -4.45
CA ASN A 56 10.17 -23.91 -5.83
C ASN A 56 9.24 -23.17 -6.80
N ASN A 57 9.58 -21.93 -7.10
CA ASN A 57 9.41 -21.41 -8.45
C ASN A 57 10.19 -20.11 -8.57
N SER A 58 10.87 -19.95 -9.69
CA SER A 58 11.38 -18.67 -10.19
C SER A 58 10.19 -17.76 -10.55
N GLY A 59 9.40 -17.39 -9.55
CA GLY A 59 8.14 -16.70 -9.69
C GLY A 59 8.36 -15.20 -9.76
N GLU A 60 7.93 -14.61 -10.87
CA GLU A 60 7.62 -13.19 -10.94
C GLU A 60 6.94 -12.77 -9.64
N ARG A 61 7.49 -11.74 -9.02
CA ARG A 61 6.98 -11.15 -7.80
C ARG A 61 5.55 -10.69 -8.08
N GLU A 62 4.56 -11.55 -7.85
CA GLU A 62 3.16 -11.15 -7.74
C GLU A 62 3.05 -10.29 -6.49
N VAL A 63 3.50 -9.04 -6.63
CA VAL A 63 3.17 -7.96 -5.71
C VAL A 63 1.65 -7.94 -5.73
N ASN A 64 1.03 -8.41 -4.64
CA ASN A 64 -0.41 -8.33 -4.47
C ASN A 64 -0.85 -6.93 -4.87
N ALA A 65 -1.59 -6.80 -5.98
CA ALA A 65 -1.93 -5.51 -6.57
C ALA A 65 -2.76 -4.63 -5.62
N CYS A 66 -3.35 -5.23 -4.59
CA CYS A 66 -4.07 -4.54 -3.53
C CYS A 66 -3.19 -4.04 -2.37
N HIS A 67 -1.93 -4.46 -2.26
CA HIS A 67 -1.07 -4.09 -1.14
C HIS A 67 -0.84 -2.57 -1.12
N GLN A 68 -1.36 -1.89 -0.09
CA GLN A 68 -1.31 -0.44 0.09
C GLN A 68 -1.90 0.37 -1.09
N TYR A 69 -2.71 -0.25 -1.95
CA TYR A 69 -3.33 0.44 -3.07
C TYR A 69 -4.50 1.31 -2.59
N CYS A 70 -5.46 0.74 -1.88
CA CYS A 70 -6.57 1.49 -1.28
C CYS A 70 -6.15 2.16 0.03
N LEU A 71 -6.48 3.44 0.17
CA LEU A 71 -6.18 4.25 1.36
C LEU A 71 -7.42 4.44 2.23
N ASN A 72 -7.24 5.01 3.43
CA ASN A 72 -8.32 5.41 4.34
C ASN A 72 -9.38 4.31 4.55
N ASP A 73 -8.92 3.10 4.91
CA ASP A 73 -9.76 1.93 5.17
C ASP A 73 -10.63 1.47 3.97
N GLY A 74 -10.24 1.81 2.75
CA GLY A 74 -10.87 1.31 1.53
C GLY A 74 -10.67 -0.19 1.35
N VAL A 75 -11.74 -0.89 0.98
CA VAL A 75 -11.70 -2.35 0.72
C VAL A 75 -11.23 -2.58 -0.72
N CYS A 76 -10.14 -3.33 -0.89
CA CYS A 76 -9.61 -3.66 -2.21
C CYS A 76 -10.18 -4.97 -2.76
N SER A 77 -10.54 -4.98 -4.04
CA SER A 77 -10.86 -6.17 -4.82
C SER A 77 -10.18 -6.11 -6.19
N LEU A 78 -10.01 -7.25 -6.86
CA LEU A 78 -9.47 -7.29 -8.23
C LEU A 78 -10.63 -7.43 -9.22
N ASN A 79 -10.54 -6.71 -10.35
CA ASN A 79 -11.48 -6.85 -11.45
C ASN A 79 -11.12 -8.05 -12.36
N GLU A 80 -11.90 -8.26 -13.44
CA GLU A 80 -11.67 -9.34 -14.42
C GLU A 80 -10.29 -9.26 -15.12
N ASN A 81 -9.66 -8.08 -15.13
CA ASN A 81 -8.33 -7.83 -15.70
C ASN A 81 -7.21 -7.91 -14.66
N SER A 82 -7.50 -8.37 -13.43
CA SER A 82 -6.56 -8.37 -12.30
C SER A 82 -6.08 -6.98 -11.87
N GLU A 83 -6.84 -5.92 -12.17
CA GLU A 83 -6.55 -4.56 -11.72
C GLU A 83 -7.21 -4.30 -10.36
N PRO A 84 -6.55 -3.58 -9.44
CA PRO A 84 -7.09 -3.27 -8.12
C PRO A 84 -8.20 -2.21 -8.21
N VAL A 85 -9.31 -2.49 -7.54
CA VAL A 85 -10.48 -1.63 -7.43
C VAL A 85 -10.78 -1.40 -5.96
N CYS A 86 -10.98 -0.15 -5.57
CA CYS A 86 -11.27 0.23 -4.20
C CYS A 86 -12.76 0.51 -4.01
N GLN A 87 -13.35 -0.14 -3.00
CA GLN A 87 -14.63 0.26 -2.43
C GLN A 87 -14.37 1.19 -1.25
N CYS A 88 -14.64 2.48 -1.45
CA CYS A 88 -14.36 3.50 -0.45
C CYS A 88 -15.45 3.60 0.63
N PRO A 89 -15.07 3.91 1.89
CA PRO A 89 -16.03 4.30 2.92
C PRO A 89 -16.70 5.64 2.59
N ALA A 90 -17.81 5.97 3.26
CA ALA A 90 -18.66 7.12 2.95
C ALA A 90 -17.92 8.48 2.96
N ASP A 91 -16.87 8.59 3.78
CA ASP A 91 -16.11 9.83 3.97
C ASP A 91 -14.97 10.01 2.96
N TYR A 92 -14.73 9.02 2.09
CA TYR A 92 -13.65 9.03 1.11
C TYR A 92 -14.12 8.62 -0.28
N ALA A 93 -13.38 9.05 -1.28
CA ALA A 93 -13.68 8.85 -2.68
C ALA A 93 -12.38 8.88 -3.51
N GLY A 94 -12.50 8.63 -4.82
CA GLY A 94 -11.36 8.53 -5.74
C GLY A 94 -10.98 7.07 -6.02
N ALA A 95 -10.09 6.87 -7.00
CA ALA A 95 -9.66 5.53 -7.41
C ALA A 95 -8.96 4.76 -6.28
N ARG A 96 -8.36 5.49 -5.33
CA ARG A 96 -7.62 4.94 -4.18
C ARG A 96 -8.18 5.37 -2.83
N CYS A 97 -9.39 5.94 -2.80
CA CYS A 97 -10.00 6.51 -1.59
C CYS A 97 -9.13 7.61 -0.94
N ASP A 98 -8.42 8.38 -1.76
CA ASP A 98 -7.48 9.45 -1.37
C ASP A 98 -8.13 10.83 -1.26
N VAL A 99 -9.39 10.97 -1.71
CA VAL A 99 -10.11 12.23 -1.72
C VAL A 99 -11.20 12.21 -0.64
N PRO A 100 -11.16 13.11 0.35
CA PRO A 100 -12.27 13.26 1.28
C PRO A 100 -13.57 13.62 0.56
N ALA A 101 -14.65 12.87 0.83
CA ALA A 101 -15.93 13.04 0.16
C ALA A 101 -16.55 14.43 0.39
N PHE A 102 -16.25 15.07 1.52
CA PHE A 102 -16.72 16.43 1.81
C PHE A 102 -16.19 17.47 0.79
N LEU A 103 -14.99 17.27 0.24
CA LEU A 103 -14.45 18.17 -0.80
C LEU A 103 -15.32 18.15 -2.04
N ILE A 104 -15.75 16.96 -2.47
CA ILE A 104 -16.62 16.79 -3.65
C ILE A 104 -17.94 17.51 -3.41
N LYS A 105 -18.57 17.29 -2.25
CA LYS A 105 -19.82 17.96 -1.87
C LYS A 105 -19.65 19.49 -1.78
N CYS A 106 -18.52 19.98 -1.24
CA CYS A 106 -18.19 21.40 -1.16
C CYS A 106 -18.05 22.04 -2.53
N PHE A 107 -17.29 21.41 -3.44
CA PHE A 107 -17.16 21.91 -4.81
C PHE A 107 -18.52 21.93 -5.52
N LEU A 108 -19.33 20.86 -5.41
CA LEU A 108 -20.68 20.84 -5.98
C LEU A 108 -21.57 21.96 -5.44
N TYR A 109 -21.50 22.23 -4.14
CA TYR A 109 -22.24 23.33 -3.51
C TYR A 109 -21.79 24.69 -4.07
N ILE A 110 -20.49 24.92 -4.20
CA ILE A 110 -19.93 26.16 -4.76
C ILE A 110 -20.35 26.33 -6.22
N TYR A 111 -20.21 25.30 -7.05
CA TYR A 111 -20.62 25.35 -8.46
C TYR A 111 -22.11 25.65 -8.65
N LYS A 112 -22.96 25.23 -7.71
CA LYS A 112 -24.40 25.49 -7.76
C LYS A 112 -24.79 26.89 -7.26
N ASN A 113 -24.01 27.51 -6.37
CA ASN A 113 -24.43 28.71 -5.64
C ASN A 113 -23.55 29.95 -5.86
N LEU A 114 -22.34 29.82 -6.43
CA LEU A 114 -21.45 30.95 -6.70
C LEU A 114 -21.33 31.23 -8.21
N SER A 115 -21.20 32.51 -8.57
CA SER A 115 -21.02 32.93 -9.96
C SER A 115 -19.65 32.51 -10.51
N PRO A 116 -19.51 32.29 -11.84
CA PRO A 116 -18.26 31.85 -12.48
C PRO A 116 -17.03 32.75 -12.23
N VAL A 117 -17.22 33.98 -11.73
CA VAL A 117 -16.17 34.97 -11.53
C VAL A 117 -15.37 34.75 -10.23
N THR A 118 -15.92 34.04 -9.24
CA THR A 118 -15.25 33.79 -7.94
C THR A 118 -14.45 32.48 -7.89
N LEU A 119 -14.48 31.69 -8.96
CA LEU A 119 -14.11 30.27 -8.98
C LEU A 119 -12.60 29.97 -8.98
N SER A 120 -11.73 30.90 -9.38
CA SER A 120 -10.34 30.54 -9.73
C SER A 120 -9.33 30.52 -8.57
N LYS A 121 -9.66 31.10 -7.41
CA LYS A 121 -8.79 31.05 -6.20
C LYS A 121 -9.52 30.91 -4.86
N ALA A 122 -10.80 31.30 -4.78
CA ALA A 122 -11.57 31.20 -3.53
C ALA A 122 -12.04 29.76 -3.29
N ALA A 123 -12.51 29.03 -4.31
CA ALA A 123 -13.11 27.70 -4.14
C ALA A 123 -12.15 26.65 -3.52
N GLN A 124 -10.87 26.66 -3.90
CA GLN A 124 -9.86 25.77 -3.32
C GLN A 124 -9.52 26.11 -1.87
N ALA A 125 -9.37 27.41 -1.53
CA ALA A 125 -9.09 27.84 -0.16
C ALA A 125 -10.29 27.61 0.77
N THR A 126 -11.51 27.78 0.25
CA THR A 126 -12.75 27.56 0.99
C THR A 126 -12.99 26.08 1.30
N CYS A 127 -12.81 25.17 0.35
CA CYS A 127 -13.02 23.74 0.64
C CYS A 127 -11.87 23.09 1.42
N ALA A 128 -10.69 23.73 1.51
CA ALA A 128 -9.54 23.20 2.25
C ALA A 128 -9.62 23.39 3.78
N SER A 129 -10.60 24.15 4.29
CA SER A 129 -10.76 24.38 5.73
C SER A 129 -12.20 24.02 6.17
N PRO A 130 -12.38 23.08 7.10
CA PRO A 130 -13.72 22.69 7.58
C PRO A 130 -14.47 23.85 8.25
N ASP A 131 -13.76 24.90 8.68
CA ASP A 131 -14.31 26.10 9.31
C ASP A 131 -14.86 27.15 8.31
N ALA A 132 -14.65 26.98 6.99
CA ALA A 132 -14.73 28.11 6.06
C ALA A 132 -16.15 28.60 5.72
N LEU A 133 -17.22 27.85 5.99
CA LEU A 133 -18.54 28.27 5.49
C LEU A 133 -19.76 27.99 6.37
N GLY A 134 -19.64 27.34 7.53
CA GLY A 134 -20.85 27.00 8.31
C GLY A 134 -21.90 26.29 7.43
N ILE A 135 -21.44 25.43 6.52
CA ILE A 135 -22.31 24.68 5.62
C ILE A 135 -23.08 23.71 6.52
N PRO A 136 -24.41 23.82 6.61
CA PRO A 136 -25.20 22.96 7.49
C PRO A 136 -25.08 21.51 7.01
N ASP A 137 -24.61 20.65 7.92
CA ASP A 137 -24.45 19.19 7.80
C ASP A 137 -24.04 18.68 6.42
N LEU A 138 -22.73 18.76 6.15
CA LEU A 138 -22.03 17.99 5.12
C LEU A 138 -21.78 16.55 5.56
#